data_AF-V9G3Q2-F1
#
_entry.id   AF-V9G3Q2-F1
#
_cell.length_a   1.000
_cell.length_b   1.000
_cell.length_c   1.000
_cell.angle_alpha   90.00
_cell.angle_beta   90.00
_cell.angle_gamma   90.00
#
_symmetry.space_group_name_H-M   'P 1'
#
loop_
_entity.id
_entity.type
_entity.pdbx_description
1 polymer ?
#
loop_
_entity_poly.entity_id
_entity_poly.type
_entity_poly.pdbx_seq_one_letter_code
_entity_poly.pdbx_strand_id
1 'polypeptide(L)'
;MEVIPHQGDGIKSGAYAEAYQFQIPWTAAQTGVHGGRVAPTTAPLGWSHEELAFSSLKVNPKTGDLMLRWFNMTGQAANLQLKSMLPVQGIYKSNILETSGELQPLDDHDGFAVSVKPYEILTLGIRS
;
A
#
# COMPACT_ATOMS: atom_id res chain seq x y z
N MET A 1 -5.89 14.37 -20.73
CA MET A 1 -4.67 13.81 -21.34
C MET A 1 -3.52 14.55 -20.71
N GLU A 2 -2.66 13.84 -20.00
CA GLU A 2 -1.47 14.38 -19.36
C GLU A 2 -0.24 13.80 -20.04
N VAL A 3 0.81 14.61 -20.20
CA VAL A 3 2.10 14.18 -20.73
C VAL A 3 3.11 14.40 -19.61
N ILE A 4 3.75 13.33 -19.14
CA ILE A 4 4.70 13.35 -18.02
C ILE A 4 6.13 13.17 -18.57
N PRO A 5 6.94 14.24 -18.68
CA PRO A 5 8.32 14.15 -19.17
C PRO A 5 9.22 13.44 -18.16
N HIS A 6 10.05 12.49 -18.60
CA HIS A 6 10.83 11.62 -17.70
C HIS A 6 12.29 11.38 -18.11
N GLN A 7 12.81 12.14 -19.09
CA GLN A 7 14.21 12.06 -19.57
C GLN A 7 14.73 10.65 -19.89
N GLY A 8 13.84 9.68 -20.18
CA GLY A 8 14.18 8.31 -20.54
C GLY A 8 14.12 7.28 -19.40
N ASP A 9 13.95 7.69 -18.14
CA ASP A 9 13.76 6.77 -17.00
C ASP A 9 12.45 7.12 -16.26
N GLY A 10 11.35 6.52 -16.71
CA GLY A 10 10.01 6.75 -16.16
C GLY A 10 9.79 6.20 -14.75
N ILE A 11 10.68 5.31 -14.31
CA ILE A 11 10.65 4.72 -12.97
C ILE A 11 11.28 5.70 -12.00
N LYS A 12 12.56 6.07 -12.21
CA LYS A 12 13.27 6.99 -11.30
C LYS A 12 12.66 8.37 -11.23
N SER A 13 12.11 8.85 -12.34
CA SER A 13 11.40 10.14 -12.37
C SER A 13 10.05 10.12 -11.64
N GLY A 14 9.53 8.94 -11.29
CA GLY A 14 8.19 8.78 -10.71
C GLY A 14 7.05 8.84 -11.74
N ALA A 15 7.34 9.10 -13.01
CA ALA A 15 6.33 9.28 -14.05
C ALA A 15 5.42 8.06 -14.25
N TYR A 16 5.95 6.84 -14.08
CA TYR A 16 5.12 5.63 -14.17
C TYR A 16 4.19 5.47 -12.98
N ALA A 17 4.67 5.75 -11.76
CA ALA A 17 3.83 5.72 -10.56
C ALA A 17 2.72 6.78 -10.64
N GLU A 18 3.06 7.99 -11.09
CA GLU A 18 2.11 9.07 -11.33
C GLU A 18 1.07 8.69 -12.39
N ALA A 19 1.49 8.07 -13.49
CA ALA A 19 0.54 7.60 -14.52
C ALA A 19 -0.47 6.56 -13.99
N TYR A 20 -0.05 5.69 -13.07
CA TYR A 20 -0.97 4.77 -12.37
C TYR A 20 -1.93 5.52 -11.45
N GLN A 21 -1.44 6.51 -10.69
CA GLN A 21 -2.25 7.29 -9.76
C GLN A 21 -3.21 8.25 -10.47
N PHE A 22 -2.83 8.79 -11.62
CA PHE A 22 -3.64 9.73 -12.40
C PHE A 22 -5.02 9.15 -12.79
N GLN A 23 -5.12 7.83 -12.89
CA GLN A 23 -6.38 7.15 -13.18
C GLN A 23 -7.36 7.11 -12.00
N ILE A 24 -6.93 7.51 -10.79
CA ILE A 24 -7.72 7.45 -9.57
C ILE A 24 -8.18 8.88 -9.18
N PRO A 25 -9.43 9.27 -9.48
CA PRO A 25 -9.92 10.60 -9.15
C PRO A 25 -10.03 10.78 -7.63
N TRP A 26 -9.79 12.00 -7.17
CA TRP A 26 -10.07 12.39 -5.79
C TRP A 26 -11.54 12.17 -5.45
N THR A 27 -11.81 11.51 -4.33
CA THR A 27 -13.17 11.34 -3.82
C THR A 27 -13.45 12.43 -2.80
N ALA A 28 -14.48 13.24 -3.06
CA ALA A 28 -14.98 14.25 -2.13
C ALA A 28 -16.43 13.93 -1.75
N ALA A 29 -16.73 13.97 -0.46
CA ALA A 29 -18.07 13.79 0.08
C ALA A 29 -18.34 14.84 1.15
N GLN A 30 -19.49 15.51 1.08
CA GLN A 30 -19.92 16.47 2.10
C GLN A 30 -20.72 15.76 3.19
N THR A 31 -20.57 16.21 4.42
CA THR A 31 -21.38 15.79 5.57
C THR A 31 -21.83 17.01 6.37
N GLY A 32 -22.88 16.85 7.18
CA GLY A 32 -23.30 17.87 8.14
C GLY A 32 -22.38 17.93 9.36
N VAL A 33 -22.67 18.85 10.29
CA VAL A 33 -21.95 18.91 11.56
C VAL A 33 -22.47 17.81 12.50
N HIS A 34 -21.58 16.95 12.97
CA HIS A 34 -21.89 15.89 13.92
C HIS A 34 -20.66 15.52 14.76
N GLY A 35 -20.88 14.85 15.89
CA GLY A 35 -19.79 14.18 16.61
C GLY A 35 -19.28 12.96 15.84
N GLY A 36 -18.11 12.43 16.20
CA GLY A 36 -17.53 11.27 15.53
C GLY A 36 -16.37 10.64 16.30
N ARG A 37 -16.07 9.38 15.98
CA ARG A 37 -14.92 8.64 16.55
C ARG A 37 -13.65 8.75 15.70
N VAL A 38 -13.77 9.22 14.46
CA VAL A 38 -12.67 9.38 13.51
C VAL A 38 -12.23 10.84 13.50
N ALA A 39 -10.92 11.06 13.56
CA ALA A 39 -10.35 12.41 13.51
C ALA A 39 -10.62 13.07 12.14
N PRO A 40 -10.72 14.41 12.07
CA PRO A 40 -10.96 15.13 10.82
C PRO A 40 -9.92 14.86 9.72
N THR A 41 -8.68 14.57 10.11
CA THR A 41 -7.59 14.16 9.22
C THR A 41 -6.99 12.87 9.74
N THR A 42 -6.92 11.84 8.90
CA THR A 42 -6.32 10.56 9.27
C THR A 42 -5.66 9.89 8.06
N ALA A 43 -4.57 9.16 8.34
CA ALA A 43 -3.90 8.27 7.40
C ALA A 43 -3.79 6.90 8.09
N PRO A 44 -4.81 6.03 7.99
CA PRO A 44 -4.85 4.76 8.75
C PRO A 44 -3.69 3.82 8.37
N LEU A 45 -3.21 3.95 7.14
CA LEU A 45 -2.05 3.24 6.60
C LEU A 45 -1.17 4.25 5.87
N GLY A 46 0.14 4.19 6.10
CA GLY A 46 1.14 4.97 5.39
C GLY A 46 2.21 4.05 4.85
N TRP A 47 2.75 4.35 3.68
CA TRP A 47 3.89 3.61 3.13
C TRP A 47 4.84 4.51 2.36
N SER A 48 6.09 4.10 2.28
CA SER A 48 7.12 4.75 1.46
C SER A 48 7.85 3.74 0.60
N HIS A 49 8.04 4.06 -0.67
CA HIS A 49 8.83 3.31 -1.63
C HIS A 49 9.25 4.22 -2.78
N GLU A 50 10.35 3.91 -3.46
CA GLU A 50 10.75 4.61 -4.69
C GLU A 50 10.30 3.86 -5.95
N GLU A 51 10.14 2.54 -5.85
CA GLU A 51 10.13 1.65 -7.03
C GLU A 51 8.90 0.74 -7.15
N LEU A 52 8.02 0.77 -6.15
CA LEU A 52 6.82 -0.05 -6.12
C LEU A 52 5.63 0.73 -6.66
N ALA A 53 4.66 0.04 -7.23
CA ALA A 53 3.38 0.63 -7.61
C ALA A 53 2.26 -0.03 -6.82
N PHE A 54 1.48 0.79 -6.10
CA PHE A 54 0.32 0.34 -5.36
C PHE A 54 -0.83 0.02 -6.32
N SER A 55 -1.46 -1.16 -6.17
CA SER A 55 -2.46 -1.65 -7.11
C SER A 55 -3.81 -2.04 -6.49
N SER A 56 -3.86 -2.34 -5.18
CA SER A 56 -5.14 -2.63 -4.53
C SER A 56 -5.10 -2.52 -3.01
N LEU A 57 -6.20 -2.01 -2.44
CA LEU A 57 -6.62 -2.19 -1.05
C LEU A 57 -7.99 -2.87 -1.07
N LYS A 58 -8.16 -3.98 -0.34
CA LYS A 58 -9.48 -4.61 -0.15
C LYS A 58 -9.56 -5.37 1.17
N VAL A 59 -10.76 -5.83 1.52
CA VAL A 59 -10.99 -6.73 2.65
C VAL A 59 -11.07 -8.16 2.12
N ASN A 60 -10.39 -9.10 2.77
CA ASN A 60 -10.60 -10.53 2.51
C ASN A 60 -11.97 -10.93 3.07
N PRO A 61 -12.92 -11.41 2.24
CA PRO A 61 -14.29 -11.69 2.70
C PRO A 61 -14.38 -12.88 3.65
N LYS A 62 -13.37 -13.77 3.69
CA LYS A 62 -13.36 -14.95 4.56
C LYS A 62 -12.80 -14.63 5.94
N THR A 63 -11.75 -13.81 6.01
CA THR A 63 -11.03 -13.54 7.27
C THR A 63 -11.32 -12.16 7.84
N GLY A 64 -11.77 -11.21 7.02
CA GLY A 64 -11.88 -9.80 7.40
C GLY A 64 -10.56 -9.03 7.38
N ASP A 65 -9.44 -9.70 7.08
CA ASP A 65 -8.11 -9.08 7.04
C ASP A 65 -8.04 -8.04 5.89
N LEU A 66 -7.32 -6.93 6.10
CA LEU A 66 -7.04 -5.98 5.03
C LEU A 66 -5.95 -6.55 4.12
N MET A 67 -6.17 -6.49 2.81
CA MET A 67 -5.27 -7.02 1.80
C MET A 67 -4.76 -5.86 0.95
N LEU A 68 -3.44 -5.67 0.96
CA LEU A 68 -2.74 -4.63 0.21
C LEU A 68 -1.81 -5.26 -0.82
N ARG A 69 -1.76 -4.68 -2.03
CA ARG A 69 -0.93 -5.19 -3.12
C ARG A 69 -0.09 -4.11 -3.77
N TRP A 70 1.18 -4.44 -3.95
CA TRP A 70 2.13 -3.70 -4.76
C TRP A 70 2.77 -4.61 -5.79
N PHE A 71 3.34 -4.01 -6.82
CA PHE A 71 4.29 -4.71 -7.69
C PHE A 71 5.55 -3.88 -7.86
N ASN A 72 6.68 -4.57 -7.97
CA ASN A 72 7.96 -3.93 -8.26
C ASN A 72 8.09 -3.66 -9.76
N MET A 73 8.34 -2.41 -10.13
CA MET A 73 8.47 -2.01 -11.54
C MET A 73 9.87 -2.26 -12.11
N THR A 74 10.83 -2.62 -11.25
CA THR A 74 12.26 -2.63 -11.60
C THR A 74 12.84 -4.03 -11.65
N GLY A 75 13.99 -4.12 -12.35
CA GLY A 75 14.83 -5.31 -12.35
C GLY A 75 15.70 -5.45 -11.10
N GLN A 76 15.52 -4.60 -10.09
CA GLN A 76 16.27 -4.60 -8.84
C GLN A 76 15.35 -4.91 -7.66
N ALA A 77 15.94 -5.31 -6.53
CA ALA A 77 15.16 -5.48 -5.31
C ALA A 77 14.80 -4.11 -4.73
N ALA A 78 13.57 -3.97 -4.26
CA ALA A 78 13.05 -2.78 -3.61
C ALA A 78 12.69 -3.07 -2.15
N ASN A 79 12.64 -2.04 -1.31
CA ASN A 79 12.19 -2.15 0.08
C ASN A 79 10.88 -1.38 0.25
N LEU A 80 9.88 -2.04 0.83
CA LEU A 80 8.64 -1.42 1.28
C LEU A 80 8.73 -1.16 2.78
N GLN A 81 8.45 0.07 3.20
CA GLN A 81 8.14 0.39 4.59
C GLN A 81 6.65 0.71 4.69
N LEU A 82 5.93 -0.07 5.50
CA LEU A 82 4.52 0.10 5.80
C LEU A 82 4.38 0.53 7.25
N LYS A 83 3.48 1.47 7.52
CA LYS A 83 3.11 1.93 8.86
C LYS A 83 1.61 1.81 9.05
N SER A 84 1.20 1.23 10.18
CA SER A 84 -0.21 1.14 10.56
C SER A 84 -0.52 2.12 11.70
N MET A 85 -1.61 2.88 11.57
CA MET A 85 -2.20 3.63 12.69
C MET A 85 -3.42 2.91 13.27
N LEU A 86 -3.76 1.74 12.70
CA LEU A 86 -4.82 0.87 13.17
C LEU A 86 -4.25 -0.12 14.20
N PRO A 87 -5.05 -0.54 15.20
CA PRO A 87 -4.71 -1.68 16.03
C PRO A 87 -4.59 -2.93 15.16
N VAL A 88 -3.44 -3.59 15.24
CA VAL A 88 -3.11 -4.76 14.41
C VAL A 88 -2.40 -5.82 15.24
N GLN A 89 -2.77 -7.08 15.05
CA GLN A 89 -2.08 -8.24 15.62
C GLN A 89 -0.78 -8.55 14.88
N GLY A 90 -0.73 -8.23 13.58
CA GLY A 90 0.45 -8.43 12.75
C GLY A 90 0.16 -8.36 11.27
N ILE A 91 1.22 -8.53 10.49
CA ILE A 91 1.22 -8.49 9.04
C ILE A 91 1.78 -9.80 8.50
N TYR A 92 1.23 -10.31 7.42
CA TYR A 92 1.75 -11.51 6.76
C TYR A 92 1.87 -11.31 5.25
N LYS A 93 2.89 -11.94 4.65
CA LYS A 93 2.92 -12.12 3.19
C LYS A 93 1.84 -13.12 2.78
N SER A 94 1.15 -12.85 1.69
CA SER A 94 0.17 -13.75 1.09
C SER A 94 0.43 -13.94 -0.40
N ASN A 95 -0.10 -15.03 -0.95
CA ASN A 95 -0.14 -15.22 -2.39
C ASN A 95 -1.32 -14.43 -3.02
N ILE A 96 -1.44 -14.47 -4.34
CA ILE A 96 -2.52 -13.78 -5.07
C ILE A 96 -3.92 -14.26 -4.67
N LEU A 97 -4.04 -15.51 -4.21
CA LEU A 97 -5.27 -16.14 -3.71
C LEU A 97 -5.53 -15.84 -2.21
N GLU A 98 -4.75 -14.93 -1.62
CA GLU A 98 -4.89 -14.45 -0.24
C GLU A 98 -4.72 -15.55 0.81
N THR A 99 -3.96 -16.59 0.47
CA THR A 99 -3.54 -17.61 1.44
C THR A 99 -2.47 -17.01 2.35
N SER A 100 -2.71 -17.04 3.65
CA SER A 100 -1.82 -16.44 4.64
C SER A 100 -0.51 -17.22 4.78
N GLY A 101 0.61 -16.49 4.75
CA GLY A 101 1.89 -16.97 5.26
C GLY A 101 2.00 -16.77 6.78
N GLU A 102 3.24 -16.72 7.26
CA GLU A 102 3.56 -16.46 8.65
C GLU A 102 3.19 -15.04 9.06
N LEU A 103 2.53 -14.92 10.22
CA LEU A 103 2.18 -13.64 10.82
C LEU A 103 3.40 -13.06 11.54
N GLN A 104 3.74 -11.82 11.22
CA GLN A 104 4.87 -11.11 11.78
C GLN A 104 4.36 -9.90 12.56
N PRO A 105 4.88 -9.64 13.77
CA PRO A 105 4.55 -8.45 14.52
C PRO A 105 5.08 -7.21 13.80
N LEU A 106 4.51 -6.05 14.13
CA LEU A 106 5.08 -4.77 13.76
C LEU A 106 6.28 -4.47 14.66
N ASP A 107 7.15 -3.57 14.22
CA ASP A 107 8.22 -3.03 15.05
C ASP A 107 7.70 -2.08 16.14
N ASP A 108 8.60 -1.61 17.01
CA ASP A 108 8.28 -0.72 18.13
C ASP A 108 7.70 0.65 17.71
N HIS A 109 7.67 0.97 16.42
CA HIS A 109 7.18 2.23 15.85
C HIS A 109 5.95 2.02 14.94
N ASP A 110 5.24 0.90 15.12
CA ASP A 110 4.09 0.48 14.29
C ASP A 110 4.46 0.34 12.80
N GLY A 111 5.71 -0.03 12.53
CA GLY A 111 6.28 -0.24 11.21
C GLY A 111 6.40 -1.71 10.82
N PHE A 112 6.45 -1.96 9.52
CA PHE A 112 6.77 -3.24 8.92
C PHE A 112 7.59 -3.03 7.66
N ALA A 113 8.79 -3.61 7.63
CA ALA A 113 9.73 -3.50 6.51
C ALA A 113 9.86 -4.83 5.79
N VAL A 114 9.83 -4.80 4.45
CA VAL A 114 9.93 -6.02 3.65
C VAL A 114 10.63 -5.77 2.33
N SER A 115 11.56 -6.67 1.98
CA SER A 115 12.20 -6.67 0.68
C SER A 115 11.30 -7.34 -0.37
N VAL A 116 11.26 -6.73 -1.55
CA VAL A 116 10.46 -7.10 -2.72
C VAL A 116 11.43 -7.38 -3.86
N LYS A 117 11.38 -8.59 -4.40
CA LYS A 117 12.27 -9.04 -5.48
C LYS A 117 11.98 -8.27 -6.77
N PRO A 118 12.93 -8.31 -7.74
CA PRO A 118 12.69 -7.79 -9.09
C PRO A 118 11.37 -8.32 -9.66
N TYR A 119 10.52 -7.41 -10.14
CA TYR A 119 9.22 -7.72 -10.75
C TYR A 119 8.23 -8.53 -9.87
N GLU A 120 8.46 -8.62 -8.56
CA GLU A 120 7.55 -9.34 -7.64
C GLU A 120 6.22 -8.58 -7.46
N ILE A 121 5.13 -9.34 -7.45
CA ILE A 121 3.82 -8.88 -6.95
C ILE A 121 3.75 -9.23 -5.46
N LEU A 122 3.91 -8.23 -4.60
CA LEU A 122 3.80 -8.39 -3.16
C LEU A 122 2.34 -8.21 -2.74
N THR A 123 1.76 -9.18 -2.03
CA THR A 123 0.48 -9.02 -1.33
C THR A 123 0.68 -9.19 0.17
N LEU A 124 0.30 -8.19 0.96
CA LEU A 124 0.33 -8.22 2.42
C LEU A 124 -1.09 -8.31 2.96
N GLY A 125 -1.29 -9.16 3.96
CA GLY A 125 -2.48 -9.16 4.80
C GLY A 125 -2.19 -8.49 6.14
N ILE A 126 -3.06 -7.59 6.59
CA ILE A 126 -3.03 -6.98 7.92
C ILE A 126 -4.15 -7.61 8.73
N ARG A 127 -3.77 -8.24 9.85
CA ARG A 127 -4.71 -8.81 10.80
C ARG A 127 -4.95 -7.83 11.95
N SER A 128 -6.22 -7.50 12.17
CA SER A 128 -6.69 -6.77 13.36
C SER A 128 -6.93 -7.70 14.52
#